data_AF-A0A7X2S4S3-F1
#
_entry.id   AF-A0A7X2S4S3-F1
#
_cell.length_a   1.000
_cell.length_b   1.000
_cell.length_c   1.000
_cell.angle_alpha   90.00
_cell.angle_beta   90.00
_cell.angle_gamma   90.00
#
_symmetry.space_group_name_H-M   'P 1'
#
loop_
_entity.id
_entity.type
_entity.pdbx_description
1 polymer ?
#
loop_
_entity_poly.entity_id
_entity_poly.type
_entity_poly.pdbx_seq_one_letter_code
_entity_poly.pdbx_strand_id
1 'polypeptide(L)'
;MIAIQEAALQEALREKREQLSLLIQCQATLNSIHSGLQSSKHLCLEPKLENDTWAGQHADKFDEIRDKGLLEEYEDIEGKQMNSVLEKLGAKIQSLSEEIKDSQNALAKLALESKTANLYPY
;
A
#
# COMPACT_ATOMS: atom_id res chain seq x y z
N MET A 1 3.31 3.21 38.93
CA MET A 1 2.70 4.08 37.91
C MET A 1 3.56 4.12 36.64
N ILE A 2 4.85 4.47 36.73
CA ILE A 2 5.78 4.55 35.58
C ILE A 2 5.91 3.21 34.81
N ALA A 3 6.07 2.07 35.52
CA ALA A 3 6.19 0.76 34.88
C ALA A 3 4.94 0.30 34.09
N ILE A 4 3.74 0.72 34.52
CA ILE A 4 2.48 0.42 33.81
C ILE A 4 2.42 1.22 32.50
N GLN A 5 2.89 2.48 32.54
CA GLN A 5 2.93 3.36 31.37
C GLN A 5 3.99 2.93 30.34
N GLU A 6 5.13 2.43 30.80
CA GLU A 6 6.17 1.85 29.94
C GLU A 6 5.67 0.59 29.22
N ALA A 7 5.02 -0.33 29.95
CA ALA A 7 4.45 -1.54 29.37
C ALA A 7 3.35 -1.24 28.33
N ALA A 8 2.47 -0.27 28.60
CA ALA A 8 1.44 0.15 27.65
C ALA A 8 2.04 0.74 26.36
N LEU A 9 3.11 1.54 26.47
CA LEU A 9 3.83 2.08 25.31
C LEU A 9 4.55 1.01 24.51
N GLN A 10 5.16 0.02 25.17
CA GLN A 10 5.80 -1.11 24.48
C GLN A 10 4.79 -1.96 23.70
N GLU A 11 3.61 -2.22 24.27
CA GLU A 11 2.56 -2.98 23.60
C GLU A 11 2.02 -2.24 22.36
N ALA A 12 1.69 -0.95 22.51
CA ALA A 12 1.24 -0.12 21.38
C ALA A 12 2.30 -0.04 20.26
N LEU A 13 3.59 -0.08 20.63
CA LEU A 13 4.70 -0.06 19.67
C LEU A 13 4.84 -1.41 18.95
N ARG A 14 4.59 -2.52 19.65
CA ARG A 14 4.51 -3.86 19.06
C ARG A 14 3.42 -3.92 17.99
N GLU A 15 2.22 -3.48 18.33
CA GLU A 15 1.07 -3.44 17.40
C GLU A 15 1.37 -2.57 16.17
N LYS A 16 1.93 -1.38 16.35
CA LYS A 16 2.29 -0.50 15.23
C LYS A 16 3.33 -1.12 14.31
N ARG A 17 4.33 -1.83 14.86
CA ARG A 17 5.35 -2.54 14.06
C ARG A 17 4.76 -3.69 13.26
N GLU A 18 3.82 -4.43 13.84
CA GLU A 18 3.10 -5.49 13.15
C GLU A 18 2.27 -4.93 11.99
N GLN A 19 1.50 -3.87 12.24
CA GLN A 19 0.75 -3.16 11.21
C GLN A 19 1.67 -2.65 10.09
N LEU A 20 2.81 -2.04 10.44
CA LEU A 20 3.80 -1.57 9.46
C LEU A 20 4.33 -2.73 8.60
N SER A 21 4.67 -3.86 9.21
CA SER A 21 5.13 -5.07 8.51
C SER A 21 4.08 -5.56 7.50
N LEU A 22 2.82 -5.64 7.93
CA LEU A 22 1.70 -6.04 7.07
C LEU A 22 1.52 -5.07 5.90
N LEU A 23 1.58 -3.76 6.14
CA LEU A 23 1.42 -2.76 5.08
C LEU A 23 2.56 -2.82 4.05
N ILE A 24 3.80 -3.06 4.48
CA ILE A 24 4.95 -3.26 3.57
C ILE A 24 4.75 -4.51 2.72
N GLN A 25 4.28 -5.62 3.31
CA GLN A 25 3.98 -6.84 2.56
C GLN A 25 2.83 -6.65 1.56
N CYS A 26 1.78 -5.93 1.95
CA CYS A 26 0.70 -5.53 1.05
C CYS A 26 1.23 -4.68 -0.10
N GLN A 27 2.12 -3.73 0.17
CA GLN A 27 2.71 -2.87 -0.86
C GLN A 27 3.52 -3.68 -1.87
N ALA A 28 4.34 -4.62 -1.40
CA ALA A 28 5.10 -5.51 -2.27
C ALA A 28 4.18 -6.37 -3.15
N THR A 29 3.13 -6.94 -2.57
CA THR A 29 2.12 -7.72 -3.30
C THR A 29 1.41 -6.88 -4.36
N LEU A 30 0.96 -5.67 -4.00
CA LEU A 30 0.28 -4.76 -4.92
C LEU A 30 1.19 -4.32 -6.07
N ASN A 31 2.46 -4.03 -5.81
CA ASN A 31 3.43 -3.72 -6.86
C ASN A 31 3.61 -4.89 -7.83
N SER A 32 3.66 -6.13 -7.33
CA SER A 32 3.74 -7.30 -8.20
C SER A 32 2.49 -7.48 -9.07
N ILE A 33 1.30 -7.21 -8.50
CA ILE A 33 0.04 -7.25 -9.24
C ILE A 33 0.03 -6.16 -10.31
N HIS A 34 0.45 -4.95 -9.96
CA HIS A 34 0.51 -3.81 -10.88
C HIS A 34 1.43 -4.10 -12.09
N SER A 35 2.63 -4.63 -11.87
CA SER A 35 3.50 -5.07 -12.97
C SER A 35 2.89 -6.20 -13.81
N GLY A 36 2.11 -7.08 -13.18
CA GLY A 36 1.33 -8.10 -13.88
C GLY A 36 0.29 -7.49 -14.80
N LEU A 37 -0.48 -6.51 -14.32
CA LEU A 37 -1.46 -5.77 -15.13
C LEU A 37 -0.78 -5.05 -16.30
N GLN A 38 0.32 -4.35 -16.06
CA GLN A 38 1.09 -3.70 -17.12
C GLN A 38 1.50 -4.66 -18.24
N SER A 39 1.92 -5.86 -17.85
CA SER A 39 2.32 -6.91 -18.80
C SER A 39 1.13 -7.50 -19.56
N SER A 40 -0.05 -7.57 -18.92
CA SER A 40 -1.27 -8.19 -19.47
C SER A 40 -2.14 -7.26 -20.30
N LYS A 41 -1.84 -5.96 -20.39
CA LYS A 41 -2.63 -4.98 -21.15
C LYS A 41 -2.93 -5.40 -22.59
N HIS A 42 -1.98 -6.07 -23.26
CA HIS A 42 -2.16 -6.55 -24.64
C HIS A 42 -3.33 -7.54 -24.79
N LEU A 43 -3.65 -8.30 -23.73
CA LEU A 43 -4.74 -9.28 -23.75
C LEU A 43 -6.12 -8.63 -23.90
N CYS A 44 -6.26 -7.34 -23.58
CA CYS A 44 -7.50 -6.59 -23.83
C CYS A 44 -7.72 -6.33 -25.34
N LEU A 45 -6.66 -6.42 -26.15
CA LEU A 45 -6.66 -6.11 -27.57
C LEU A 45 -6.46 -7.36 -28.45
N GLU A 46 -6.23 -8.52 -27.85
CA GLU A 46 -6.05 -9.80 -28.53
C GLU A 46 -7.33 -10.65 -28.54
N PRO A 47 -7.59 -11.41 -29.62
CA PRO A 47 -6.85 -11.41 -30.88
C PRO A 47 -7.11 -10.14 -31.70
N LYS A 48 -6.12 -9.73 -32.49
CA LYS A 48 -6.26 -8.59 -33.39
C LYS A 48 -7.28 -8.96 -34.48
N LEU A 49 -8.39 -8.23 -34.53
CA LEU A 49 -9.41 -8.39 -35.57
C LEU A 49 -9.00 -7.49 -36.74
N GLU A 50 -8.55 -8.09 -37.84
CA GLU A 50 -8.16 -7.35 -39.04
C GLU A 50 -9.38 -7.06 -39.92
N ASN A 51 -9.41 -5.86 -40.52
CA ASN A 51 -10.53 -5.37 -41.35
C ASN A 51 -10.81 -6.27 -42.58
N ASP A 52 -9.85 -7.12 -42.97
CA ASP A 52 -9.99 -8.06 -44.08
C ASP A 52 -10.83 -9.30 -43.71
N THR A 53 -10.96 -9.60 -42.42
CA THR A 53 -11.66 -10.77 -41.87
C THR A 53 -12.83 -10.42 -40.96
N TRP A 54 -12.92 -9.17 -40.46
CA TRP A 54 -13.95 -8.72 -39.53
C TRP A 54 -14.43 -7.30 -39.85
N ALA A 55 -15.64 -7.16 -40.41
CA ALA A 55 -16.20 -5.86 -40.83
C ALA A 55 -17.74 -5.80 -40.72
N GLY A 56 -18.27 -4.58 -40.62
CA GLY A 56 -19.71 -4.29 -40.56
C GLY A 56 -20.22 -3.93 -39.17
N GLN A 57 -21.51 -3.58 -39.05
CA GLN A 57 -22.06 -2.97 -37.83
C GLN A 57 -21.83 -3.75 -36.52
N HIS A 58 -21.77 -5.09 -36.59
CA HIS A 58 -21.47 -5.92 -35.41
C HIS A 58 -19.98 -5.89 -35.03
N ALA A 59 -19.08 -5.77 -36.01
CA ALA A 59 -17.66 -5.56 -35.79
C ALA A 59 -17.42 -4.20 -35.11
N ASP A 60 -18.02 -3.14 -35.67
CA ASP A 60 -17.90 -1.78 -35.13
C ASP A 60 -18.38 -1.70 -33.67
N LYS A 61 -19.51 -2.34 -33.36
CA LYS A 61 -20.04 -2.42 -31.98
C LYS A 61 -19.14 -3.21 -31.04
N PHE A 62 -18.52 -4.29 -31.54
CA PHE A 62 -17.60 -5.09 -30.74
C PHE A 62 -16.33 -4.28 -30.41
N ASP A 63 -15.76 -3.61 -31.40
CA ASP A 63 -14.58 -2.74 -31.20
C ASP A 63 -14.92 -1.59 -30.25
N GLU A 64 -16.11 -1.00 -30.34
CA GLU A 64 -16.55 0.01 -29.38
C GLU A 64 -16.61 -0.52 -27.94
N ILE A 65 -17.15 -1.73 -27.73
CA ILE A 65 -17.18 -2.37 -26.41
C ILE A 65 -15.76 -2.70 -25.92
N ARG A 66 -14.89 -3.19 -26.81
CA ARG A 66 -13.51 -3.55 -26.46
C ARG A 66 -12.68 -2.32 -26.10
N ASP A 67 -12.74 -1.27 -26.91
CA ASP A 67 -11.85 -0.12 -26.76
C ASP A 67 -12.37 0.85 -25.69
N LYS A 68 -13.68 1.16 -25.67
CA LYS A 68 -14.26 2.09 -24.68
C LYS A 68 -14.73 1.41 -23.41
N GLY A 69 -15.08 0.12 -23.47
CA GLY A 69 -15.61 -0.61 -22.32
C GLY A 69 -14.53 -1.38 -21.58
N LEU A 70 -13.71 -2.15 -22.29
CA LEU A 70 -12.70 -3.00 -21.64
C LEU A 70 -11.37 -2.27 -21.44
N LEU A 71 -10.80 -1.68 -22.49
CA LEU A 71 -9.47 -1.07 -22.42
C LEU A 71 -9.47 0.17 -21.52
N GLU A 72 -10.46 1.05 -21.65
CA GLU A 72 -10.55 2.27 -20.82
C GLU A 72 -10.65 1.94 -19.32
N GLU A 73 -11.53 1.01 -18.94
CA GLU A 73 -11.66 0.55 -17.55
C GLU A 73 -10.39 -0.15 -17.05
N TYR A 74 -9.72 -0.91 -17.92
CA TYR A 74 -8.44 -1.53 -17.60
C TYR A 74 -7.35 -0.50 -17.30
N GLU A 75 -7.24 0.53 -18.14
CA GLU A 75 -6.30 1.64 -17.97
C GLU A 75 -6.62 2.48 -16.72
N ASP A 76 -7.89 2.68 -16.38
CA ASP A 76 -8.27 3.37 -15.14
C ASP A 76 -7.84 2.56 -13.90
N ILE A 77 -8.06 1.24 -13.91
CA ILE A 77 -7.65 0.36 -12.81
C ILE A 77 -6.12 0.30 -12.68
N GLU A 78 -5.43 -0.03 -13.78
CA GLU A 78 -3.97 -0.19 -13.82
C GLU A 78 -3.27 1.13 -13.52
N GLY A 79 -3.72 2.24 -14.11
CA GLY A 79 -3.13 3.55 -13.89
C GLY A 79 -3.66 4.23 -12.64
N LYS A 80 -4.85 4.82 -12.74
CA LYS A 80 -5.34 5.79 -11.76
C LYS A 80 -5.63 5.15 -10.40
N GLN A 81 -6.39 4.06 -10.38
CA GLN A 81 -6.81 3.45 -9.12
C GLN A 81 -5.63 2.81 -8.39
N MET A 82 -4.78 2.05 -9.09
CA MET A 82 -3.60 1.42 -8.50
C MET A 82 -2.62 2.45 -7.94
N ASN A 83 -2.30 3.51 -8.70
CA ASN A 83 -1.41 4.56 -8.23
C ASN A 83 -1.97 5.27 -6.98
N SER A 84 -3.27 5.61 -6.97
CA SER A 84 -3.91 6.21 -5.79
C SER A 84 -3.82 5.30 -4.55
N VAL A 85 -3.99 3.98 -4.70
CA VAL A 85 -3.88 3.03 -3.58
C VAL A 85 -2.43 2.93 -3.09
N LEU A 86 -1.47 2.82 -4.00
CA LEU A 86 -0.04 2.74 -3.66
C LEU A 86 0.46 4.02 -2.97
N GLU A 87 0.01 5.19 -3.40
CA GLU A 87 0.31 6.48 -2.76
C GLU A 87 -0.25 6.53 -1.33
N LYS A 88 -1.53 6.19 -1.14
CA LYS A 88 -2.17 6.15 0.20
C LYS A 88 -1.46 5.16 1.12
N LEU A 89 -1.07 4.01 0.59
CA LEU A 89 -0.33 2.99 1.34
C LEU A 89 1.06 3.49 1.74
N GLY A 90 1.80 4.12 0.81
CA GLY A 90 3.10 4.73 1.09
C GLY A 90 3.02 5.82 2.16
N ALA A 91 2.03 6.72 2.07
CA ALA A 91 1.80 7.74 3.08
C ALA A 91 1.50 7.14 4.46
N LYS A 92 0.70 6.06 4.54
CA LYS A 92 0.41 5.39 5.81
C LYS A 92 1.62 4.67 6.41
N ILE A 93 2.44 4.05 5.57
CA ILE A 93 3.72 3.44 5.97
C ILE A 93 4.65 4.50 6.56
N GLN A 94 4.77 5.66 5.90
CA GLN A 94 5.58 6.76 6.39
C GLN A 94 5.08 7.28 7.75
N SER A 95 3.78 7.59 7.86
CA SER A 95 3.16 8.03 9.12
C SER A 95 3.42 7.06 10.26
N LEU A 96 3.19 5.75 10.06
CA LEU A 96 3.43 4.74 11.10
C LEU A 96 4.91 4.63 11.47
N SER A 97 5.82 4.78 10.51
CA SER A 97 7.26 4.75 10.77
C SER A 97 7.70 5.93 11.63
N GLU A 98 7.15 7.12 11.38
CA GLU A 98 7.37 8.32 12.18
C GLU A 98 6.79 8.16 13.61
N GLU A 99 5.55 7.67 13.74
CA GLU A 99 4.91 7.39 15.02
C GLU A 99 5.68 6.36 15.86
N ILE A 100 6.23 5.32 15.23
CA ILE A 100 7.07 4.33 15.91
C ILE A 100 8.34 5.00 16.42
N LYS A 101 9.01 5.80 15.60
CA LYS A 101 10.24 6.51 15.98
C LYS A 101 10.00 7.43 17.18
N ASP A 102 8.91 8.18 17.18
CA ASP A 102 8.55 9.08 18.28
C ASP A 102 8.26 8.30 19.57
N SER A 103 7.55 7.17 19.46
CA SER A 103 7.27 6.28 20.59
C SER A 103 8.56 5.68 21.18
N GLN A 104 9.53 5.30 20.33
CA GLN A 104 10.84 4.82 20.78
C GLN A 104 11.63 5.90 21.51
N ASN A 105 11.60 7.14 21.03
CA ASN A 105 12.27 8.26 21.69
C ASN A 105 11.65 8.55 23.06
N ALA A 106 10.32 8.50 23.17
CA ALA A 106 9.61 8.67 24.43
C ALA A 106 9.97 7.57 25.45
N LEU A 107 10.02 6.31 25.00
CA LEU A 107 10.47 5.19 25.84
C LEU A 107 11.92 5.36 26.32
N ALA A 108 12.84 5.76 25.42
CA ALA A 108 14.23 5.98 25.78
C ALA A 108 14.39 7.08 26.84
N LYS A 109 13.61 8.16 26.73
CA LYS A 109 13.58 9.24 27.71
C LYS A 109 13.08 8.77 29.08
N LEU A 110 11.96 8.04 29.11
CA LEU A 110 11.40 7.48 30.35
C LEU A 110 12.37 6.49 31.04
N ALA A 111 13.09 5.68 30.26
CA ALA A 111 14.09 4.76 30.77
C ALA A 111 15.32 5.48 31.38
N LEU A 112 15.70 6.63 30.83
CA LEU A 112 16.75 7.48 31.42
C LEU A 112 16.28 8.10 32.74
N GLU A 113 15.06 8.65 32.78
CA GLU A 113 14.48 9.26 33.98
C GLU A 113 14.36 8.26 35.13
N SER A 114 13.88 7.03 34.86
CA SER A 114 13.80 5.97 35.88
C SER A 114 15.17 5.54 36.42
N LYS A 115 16.20 5.51 35.55
CA LYS A 115 17.57 5.20 35.94
C LYS A 115 18.17 6.29 36.83
N THR A 116 17.94 7.56 36.52
CA THR A 116 18.40 8.68 37.37
C THR A 116 17.73 8.72 38.74
N ALA A 117 16.45 8.36 38.84
CA ALA A 117 15.73 8.31 40.11
C ALA A 117 16.24 7.20 41.05
N ASN A 118 16.70 6.07 40.51
CA ASN A 118 17.27 4.97 41.31
C ASN A 118 18.71 5.22 41.79
N LEU A 119 19.42 6.19 41.21
CA LEU A 119 20.79 6.55 41.61
C LEU A 119 20.86 7.55 42.79
N TYR A 120 19.73 8.15 43.18
CA TYR A 120 19.61 9.01 44.36
C TYR A 120 18.45 8.56 45.27
N PRO A 121 18.57 7.42 45.96
CA PRO A 121 17.65 7.07 47.03
C PRO A 121 18.01 7.90 48.27
N TYR A 122 17.10 8.77 48.72
CA TYR A 122 17.17 9.32 50.08
C TYR A 122 16.97 8.22 51.11
#